data_AF-A0A223EN56-F1
#
_entry.id   AF-A0A223EN56-F1
#
_cell.length_a   1.000
_cell.length_b   1.000
_cell.length_c   1.000
_cell.angle_alpha   90.00
_cell.angle_beta   90.00
_cell.angle_gamma   90.00
#
_symmetry.space_group_name_H-M   'P 1'
#
loop_
_entity.id
_entity.type
_entity.pdbx_description
1 polymer ?
#
loop_
_entity_poly.entity_id
_entity_poly.type
_entity_poly.pdbx_seq_one_letter_code
_entity_poly.pdbx_strand_id
1 'polypeptide(L)'
;MNIREYYQKTSNSNFHASWFSLLLAIVFFICHIFAMIPGNILLITSPFIFFSIAQFVSHRIYENRMKELPDEHIGTNAGLFKNEHVLLTFMPAPTLRLLLFAPDGSLMGEVRDLNMKWFMWMIPNFLSMLLAKRYELVDHEGHLLAKYHIKRGLFNKMTIMDDQGGIIGSYQENRSFVKINGMIYNEDGTEWMPIETPGSVNSFEIATKEGEKIVSYQEGWMPLEWGKRFKTNTPILSFSSNVDEIPKIIVFGFCAATLNHRSN
;
A
#
# COMPACT_ATOMS: atom_id res chain seq x y z
N MET A 1 13.89 -2.94 -8.21
CA MET A 1 12.66 -2.90 -9.04
C MET A 1 12.39 -1.47 -9.46
N ASN A 2 11.71 -1.23 -10.57
CA ASN A 2 11.34 0.12 -11.03
C ASN A 2 9.86 0.18 -11.44
N ILE A 3 9.36 1.37 -11.83
CA ILE A 3 7.94 1.53 -12.16
C ILE A 3 7.49 0.69 -13.38
N ARG A 4 8.39 0.43 -14.34
CA ARG A 4 8.13 -0.45 -15.49
C ARG A 4 7.96 -1.90 -15.04
N GLU A 5 8.87 -2.39 -14.20
CA GLU A 5 8.79 -3.72 -13.60
C GLU A 5 7.54 -3.88 -12.72
N TYR A 6 7.15 -2.84 -11.98
CA TYR A 6 5.89 -2.83 -11.22
C TYR A 6 4.69 -3.04 -12.15
N TYR A 7 4.60 -2.30 -13.25
CA TYR A 7 3.51 -2.47 -14.21
C TYR A 7 3.53 -3.85 -14.87
N GLN A 8 4.71 -4.35 -15.24
CA GLN A 8 4.85 -5.69 -15.80
C GLN A 8 4.35 -6.76 -14.83
N LYS A 9 4.80 -6.70 -13.56
CA LYS A 9 4.40 -7.66 -12.53
C LYS A 9 2.90 -7.59 -12.22
N THR A 10 2.35 -6.38 -12.14
CA THR A 10 0.92 -6.16 -11.91
C THR A 10 0.09 -6.65 -13.09
N SER A 11 0.54 -6.38 -14.31
CA SER A 11 -0.09 -6.85 -15.55
C SER A 11 -0.14 -8.39 -15.59
N ASN A 12 0.98 -9.06 -15.29
CA ASN A 12 1.05 -10.52 -15.23
C ASN A 12 0.15 -11.11 -14.14
N SER A 13 0.13 -10.50 -12.95
CA SER A 13 -0.76 -10.91 -11.86
C SER A 13 -2.24 -10.88 -12.28
N ASN A 14 -2.67 -9.79 -12.93
CA ASN A 14 -4.04 -9.65 -13.42
C ASN A 14 -4.36 -10.64 -14.54
N PHE A 15 -3.40 -10.93 -15.43
CA PHE A 15 -3.56 -11.94 -16.47
C PHE A 15 -3.80 -13.33 -15.86
N HIS A 16 -2.98 -13.75 -14.90
CA HIS A 16 -3.16 -15.03 -14.22
C HIS A 16 -4.47 -15.11 -13.43
N ALA A 17 -4.85 -14.03 -12.73
CA ALA A 17 -6.13 -13.96 -12.03
C ALA A 17 -7.33 -14.09 -12.98
N SER A 18 -7.25 -13.43 -14.15
CA SER A 18 -8.27 -13.54 -15.20
C SER A 18 -8.43 -14.98 -15.69
N TRP A 19 -7.32 -15.66 -16.01
CA TRP A 19 -7.34 -17.04 -16.49
C TRP A 19 -7.83 -18.01 -15.44
N PHE A 20 -7.37 -17.88 -14.19
CA PHE A 20 -7.79 -18.73 -13.10
C PHE A 20 -9.30 -18.61 -12.83
N SER A 21 -9.82 -17.38 -12.84
CA SER A 21 -11.26 -17.14 -12.68
C SER A 21 -12.09 -17.72 -13.83
N LEU A 22 -11.60 -17.61 -15.06
CA LEU A 22 -12.27 -18.20 -16.22
C LEU A 22 -12.28 -19.74 -16.14
N LEU A 23 -11.14 -20.34 -15.75
CA LEU A 23 -11.03 -21.78 -15.53
C LEU A 23 -12.05 -22.25 -14.48
N LEU A 24 -12.18 -21.50 -13.38
CA LEU A 24 -13.14 -21.82 -12.32
C LEU A 24 -14.60 -21.74 -12.82
N ALA A 25 -14.92 -20.76 -13.66
CA ALA A 25 -16.23 -20.69 -14.32
C ALA A 25 -16.50 -21.92 -15.21
N ILE A 26 -15.50 -22.36 -15.97
CA ILE A 26 -15.60 -23.57 -16.81
C ILE A 26 -15.80 -24.82 -15.96
N VAL A 27 -15.06 -24.96 -14.86
CA VAL A 27 -15.22 -26.09 -13.92
C VAL A 27 -16.62 -26.12 -13.34
N PHE A 28 -17.15 -24.99 -12.85
CA PHE A 28 -18.51 -24.93 -12.34
C PHE A 28 -19.57 -25.26 -13.39
N PHE A 29 -19.35 -24.82 -14.64
CA PHE A 29 -20.20 -25.18 -15.78
C PHE A 29 -20.21 -26.68 -16.05
N ILE A 30 -19.05 -27.32 -16.07
CA ILE A 30 -18.93 -28.77 -16.24
C ILE A 30 -19.60 -29.52 -15.08
N CYS A 31 -19.35 -29.14 -13.83
CA CYS A 31 -19.98 -29.75 -12.65
C CYS A 31 -21.51 -29.65 -12.70
N HIS A 32 -22.04 -28.54 -13.23
CA HIS A 32 -23.48 -28.37 -13.41
C HIS A 32 -24.05 -29.32 -14.49
N ILE A 33 -23.35 -29.50 -15.63
CA ILE A 33 -23.75 -30.46 -16.67
C ILE A 33 -23.83 -31.89 -16.10
N PHE A 34 -22.88 -32.26 -15.24
CA PHE A 34 -22.87 -33.55 -14.55
C PHE A 34 -23.82 -33.63 -13.34
N ALA A 35 -24.71 -32.64 -13.17
CA ALA A 35 -25.68 -32.55 -12.08
C ALA A 35 -25.08 -32.61 -10.65
N MET A 36 -23.77 -32.33 -10.50
CA MET A 36 -23.11 -32.28 -9.18
C MET A 36 -23.47 -31.01 -8.40
N ILE A 37 -23.83 -29.94 -9.13
CA ILE A 37 -24.21 -28.64 -8.56
C ILE A 37 -25.58 -28.24 -9.14
N PRO A 38 -26.68 -28.36 -8.37
CA PRO A 38 -27.98 -27.90 -8.80
C PRO A 38 -28.08 -26.36 -8.73
N GLY A 39 -28.98 -25.78 -9.52
CA GLY A 39 -29.27 -24.34 -9.48
C GLY A 39 -29.11 -23.64 -10.84
N ASN A 40 -29.23 -22.31 -10.85
CA ASN A 40 -29.09 -21.53 -12.07
C ASN A 40 -27.60 -21.35 -12.43
N ILE A 41 -27.17 -22.00 -13.52
CA ILE A 41 -25.78 -21.97 -13.97
C ILE A 41 -25.25 -20.56 -14.20
N LEU A 42 -26.06 -19.67 -14.79
CA LEU A 42 -25.63 -18.29 -15.07
C LEU A 42 -25.33 -17.55 -13.78
N LEU A 43 -26.11 -17.78 -12.73
CA LEU A 43 -25.89 -17.13 -11.43
C LEU A 43 -24.60 -17.64 -10.78
N ILE A 44 -24.29 -18.93 -10.93
CA ILE A 44 -23.08 -19.54 -10.37
C ILE A 44 -21.82 -19.07 -11.12
N THR A 45 -21.85 -19.04 -12.46
CA THR A 45 -20.65 -18.71 -13.27
C THR A 45 -20.44 -17.22 -13.49
N SER A 46 -21.51 -16.41 -13.47
CA SER A 46 -21.41 -14.96 -13.74
C SER A 46 -20.37 -14.21 -12.88
N PRO A 47 -20.25 -14.39 -11.55
CA PRO A 47 -19.25 -13.64 -10.78
C PRO A 47 -17.83 -13.94 -11.25
N PHE A 48 -17.53 -15.20 -11.61
CA PHE A 48 -16.21 -15.60 -12.11
C PHE A 48 -15.92 -15.06 -13.50
N ILE A 49 -16.93 -15.00 -14.37
CA ILE A 49 -16.79 -14.43 -15.72
C ILE A 49 -16.58 -12.91 -15.62
N PHE A 50 -17.40 -12.19 -14.84
CA PHE A 50 -17.25 -10.74 -14.66
C PHE A 50 -15.91 -10.38 -14.02
N PHE A 51 -15.49 -11.13 -13.00
CA PHE A 51 -14.17 -10.95 -12.40
C PHE A 51 -13.06 -11.22 -13.43
N SER A 52 -13.16 -12.29 -14.22
CA SER A 52 -12.19 -12.60 -15.27
C SER A 52 -12.03 -11.47 -16.29
N ILE A 53 -13.15 -10.91 -16.77
CA ILE A 53 -13.15 -9.78 -17.70
C ILE A 53 -12.53 -8.53 -17.05
N ALA A 54 -12.90 -8.20 -15.82
CA ALA A 54 -12.36 -7.04 -15.10
C ALA A 54 -10.83 -7.14 -14.92
N GLN A 55 -10.33 -8.34 -14.59
CA GLN A 55 -8.89 -8.60 -14.47
C GLN A 55 -8.19 -8.54 -15.83
N PHE A 56 -8.82 -9.04 -16.91
CA PHE A 56 -8.27 -8.94 -18.26
C PHE A 56 -8.15 -7.48 -18.73
N VAL A 57 -9.19 -6.67 -18.51
CA VAL A 57 -9.16 -5.23 -18.81
C VAL A 57 -8.04 -4.55 -18.02
N SER A 58 -7.90 -4.88 -16.73
CA SER A 58 -6.82 -4.35 -15.88
C SER A 58 -5.43 -4.74 -16.41
N HIS A 59 -5.24 -5.99 -16.82
CA HIS A 59 -4.02 -6.47 -17.47
C HIS A 59 -3.64 -5.59 -18.69
N ARG A 60 -4.60 -5.32 -19.58
CA ARG A 60 -4.40 -4.48 -20.77
C ARG A 60 -4.05 -3.03 -20.41
N ILE A 61 -4.67 -2.46 -19.38
CA ILE A 61 -4.36 -1.11 -18.89
C ILE A 61 -2.90 -1.03 -18.43
N TYR A 62 -2.44 -1.99 -17.61
CA TYR A 62 -1.06 -2.00 -17.13
C TYR A 62 -0.04 -2.31 -18.24
N GLU A 63 -0.39 -3.17 -19.20
CA GLU A 63 0.44 -3.45 -20.36
C GLU A 63 0.62 -2.20 -21.25
N ASN A 64 -0.46 -1.45 -21.50
CA ASN A 64 -0.41 -0.21 -22.27
C ASN A 64 0.43 0.85 -21.53
N ARG A 65 0.24 1.02 -20.22
CA ARG A 65 1.06 1.93 -19.41
C ARG A 65 2.54 1.60 -19.49
N MET A 66 2.90 0.31 -19.42
CA MET A 66 4.28 -0.14 -19.57
C MET A 66 4.88 0.26 -20.93
N LYS A 67 4.08 0.22 -22.01
CA LYS A 67 4.50 0.62 -23.37
C LYS A 67 4.60 2.14 -23.56
N GLU A 68 3.78 2.90 -22.85
CA GLU A 68 3.75 4.37 -22.90
C GLU A 68 4.82 5.01 -22.01
N LEU A 69 5.49 4.24 -21.15
CA LEU A 69 6.57 4.75 -20.32
C LEU A 69 7.72 5.26 -21.21
N PRO A 70 8.27 6.45 -20.92
CA PRO A 70 9.46 6.92 -21.62
C PRO A 70 10.62 5.93 -21.45
N ASP A 71 11.46 5.80 -22.49
CA ASP A 71 12.69 5.00 -22.46
C ASP A 71 13.86 5.73 -21.77
N GLU A 72 13.58 6.85 -21.11
CA GLU A 72 14.54 7.57 -20.29
C GLU A 72 15.07 6.68 -19.17
N HIS A 73 16.36 6.85 -18.86
CA HIS A 73 16.96 6.21 -17.70
C HIS A 73 16.23 6.71 -16.45
N ILE A 74 15.55 5.77 -15.79
CA ILE A 74 15.02 5.97 -14.45
C ILE A 74 16.19 6.46 -13.60
N GLY A 75 16.02 7.62 -12.96
CA GLY A 75 17.12 8.40 -12.39
C GLY A 75 17.92 7.63 -11.35
N THR A 76 19.10 8.17 -11.04
CA THR A 76 19.93 7.65 -9.96
C THR A 76 19.14 7.69 -8.66
N ASN A 77 18.92 6.52 -8.06
CA ASN A 77 18.17 6.39 -6.83
C ASN A 77 18.81 7.23 -5.72
N ALA A 78 18.27 8.43 -5.47
CA ALA A 78 18.81 9.33 -4.46
C ALA A 78 18.63 8.79 -3.03
N GLY A 79 17.92 7.67 -2.86
CA GLY A 79 17.61 7.06 -1.58
C GLY A 79 16.33 7.62 -0.98
N LEU A 80 15.70 6.83 -0.12
CA LEU A 80 14.37 7.12 0.43
C LEU A 80 14.30 8.45 1.19
N PHE A 81 15.34 8.78 1.96
CA PHE A 81 15.32 9.95 2.83
C PHE A 81 15.74 11.25 2.16
N LYS A 82 16.33 11.21 0.95
CA LYS A 82 16.72 12.44 0.22
C LYS A 82 15.58 13.02 -0.60
N ASN A 83 14.54 12.25 -0.87
CA ASN A 83 13.41 12.70 -1.67
C ASN A 83 12.39 13.44 -0.81
N GLU A 84 11.89 14.56 -1.33
CA GLU A 84 10.77 15.29 -0.76
C GLU A 84 9.42 14.66 -1.17
N HIS A 85 9.34 14.15 -2.40
CA HIS A 85 8.13 13.54 -2.93
C HIS A 85 8.28 12.03 -3.04
N VAL A 86 7.31 11.31 -2.49
CA VAL A 86 7.25 9.85 -2.53
C VAL A 86 5.89 9.43 -3.06
N LEU A 87 5.87 8.69 -4.16
CA LEU A 87 4.68 8.12 -4.75
C LEU A 87 4.46 6.71 -4.20
N LEU A 88 3.22 6.45 -3.80
CA LEU A 88 2.84 5.21 -3.14
C LEU A 88 2.09 4.30 -4.09
N THR A 89 2.54 3.06 -4.24
CA THR A 89 1.79 2.04 -5.00
C THR A 89 1.69 0.75 -4.20
N PHE A 90 0.64 -0.03 -4.45
CA PHE A 90 0.38 -1.26 -3.72
C PHE A 90 0.63 -2.45 -4.64
N MET A 91 1.43 -3.41 -4.20
CA MET A 91 1.53 -4.67 -4.91
C MET A 91 0.33 -5.56 -4.61
N PRO A 92 -0.12 -6.38 -5.60
CA PRO A 92 -1.12 -7.41 -5.35
C PRO A 92 -0.52 -8.47 -4.41
N ALA A 93 -0.88 -8.38 -3.14
CA ALA A 93 -0.38 -9.22 -2.06
C ALA A 93 -1.53 -9.46 -1.05
N PRO A 94 -1.53 -10.60 -0.33
CA PRO A 94 -2.59 -10.91 0.63
C PRO A 94 -2.60 -9.99 1.85
N THR A 95 -1.45 -9.36 2.10
CA THR A 95 -1.22 -8.37 3.15
C THR A 95 -0.54 -7.15 2.54
N LEU A 96 -0.42 -6.07 3.32
CA LEU A 96 0.18 -4.83 2.84
C LEU A 96 1.58 -5.07 2.26
N ARG A 97 1.75 -4.63 1.02
CA ARG A 97 3.05 -4.40 0.39
C ARG A 97 3.02 -3.09 -0.39
N LEU A 98 3.48 -2.04 0.27
CA LEU A 98 3.52 -0.67 -0.21
C LEU A 98 4.90 -0.38 -0.81
N LEU A 99 4.94 0.06 -2.05
CA LEU A 99 6.16 0.46 -2.74
C LEU A 99 6.28 1.98 -2.73
N LEU A 100 7.49 2.46 -2.46
CA LEU A 100 7.82 3.88 -2.33
C LEU A 100 8.65 4.28 -3.55
N PHE A 101 8.07 5.06 -4.44
CA PHE A 101 8.72 5.49 -5.69
C PHE A 101 9.08 6.97 -5.66
N ALA A 102 10.22 7.32 -6.24
CA ALA A 102 10.52 8.70 -6.56
C ALA A 102 9.72 9.15 -7.81
N PRO A 103 9.56 10.46 -8.05
CA PRO A 103 8.84 10.99 -9.22
C PRO A 103 9.37 10.56 -10.59
N ASP A 104 10.64 10.14 -10.64
CA ASP A 104 11.29 9.62 -11.85
C ASP A 104 10.97 8.15 -12.14
N GLY A 105 10.27 7.45 -11.24
CA GLY A 105 9.92 6.03 -11.38
C GLY A 105 10.92 5.06 -10.73
N SER A 106 11.95 5.55 -10.05
CA SER A 106 12.89 4.71 -9.28
C SER A 106 12.23 4.24 -7.99
N LEU A 107 12.40 2.95 -7.66
CA LEU A 107 11.95 2.43 -6.37
C LEU A 107 12.96 2.84 -5.30
N MET A 108 12.50 3.54 -4.28
CA MET A 108 13.34 3.97 -3.15
C MET A 108 13.31 2.98 -1.99
N GLY A 109 12.23 2.22 -1.86
CA GLY A 109 12.03 1.24 -0.80
C GLY A 109 10.64 0.62 -0.81
N GLU A 110 10.37 -0.25 0.15
CA GLU A 110 9.05 -0.83 0.35
C GLU A 110 8.72 -0.99 1.83
N VAL A 111 7.44 -0.85 2.17
CA VAL A 111 6.89 -1.30 3.45
C VAL A 111 6.14 -2.60 3.21
N ARG A 112 6.55 -3.69 3.86
CA ARG A 112 5.97 -5.02 3.64
C ARG A 112 5.70 -5.76 4.94
N ASP A 113 4.71 -6.64 4.91
CA ASP A 113 4.38 -7.52 6.04
C ASP A 113 5.40 -8.65 6.21
N LEU A 114 5.97 -8.78 7.40
CA LEU A 114 6.88 -9.84 7.79
C LEU A 114 6.19 -11.21 7.91
N ASN A 115 4.89 -11.22 8.18
CA ASN A 115 4.11 -12.44 8.42
C ASN A 115 3.30 -12.87 7.19
N MET A 116 3.63 -12.36 6.00
CA MET A 116 2.91 -12.69 4.78
C MET A 116 2.93 -14.20 4.51
N LYS A 117 1.75 -14.84 4.54
CA LYS A 117 1.57 -16.26 4.20
C LYS A 117 0.54 -16.40 3.10
N TRP A 118 0.69 -17.41 2.23
CA TRP A 118 -0.18 -17.59 1.07
C TRP A 118 -1.67 -17.74 1.44
N PHE A 119 -2.00 -18.41 2.55
CA PHE A 119 -3.39 -18.62 2.97
C PHE A 119 -4.08 -17.33 3.45
N MET A 120 -3.34 -16.24 3.67
CA MET A 120 -3.93 -14.96 4.07
C MET A 120 -4.85 -14.37 2.99
N TRP A 121 -4.71 -14.79 1.72
CA TRP A 121 -5.66 -14.49 0.64
C TRP A 121 -7.10 -14.96 0.95
N MET A 122 -7.27 -15.93 1.84
CA MET A 122 -8.57 -16.48 2.21
C MET A 122 -9.15 -15.86 3.48
N ILE A 123 -8.40 -15.00 4.18
CA ILE A 123 -8.84 -14.40 5.44
C ILE A 123 -9.75 -13.20 5.14
N PRO A 124 -11.00 -13.16 5.63
CA PRO A 124 -11.85 -11.99 5.47
C PRO A 124 -11.25 -10.75 6.12
N ASN A 125 -11.48 -9.58 5.52
CA ASN A 125 -10.89 -8.30 5.97
C ASN A 125 -11.14 -7.99 7.45
N PHE A 126 -12.34 -8.26 7.98
CA PHE A 126 -12.67 -8.03 9.39
C PHE A 126 -11.82 -8.88 10.34
N LEU A 127 -11.44 -10.09 9.93
CA LEU A 127 -10.64 -10.99 10.75
C LEU A 127 -9.16 -10.59 10.69
N SER A 128 -8.71 -10.12 9.52
CA SER A 128 -7.38 -9.53 9.34
C SER A 128 -7.15 -8.30 10.23
N MET A 129 -8.18 -7.48 10.49
CA MET A 129 -8.11 -6.35 11.42
C MET A 129 -7.75 -6.73 12.85
N LEU A 130 -8.12 -7.94 13.30
CA LEU A 130 -7.87 -8.40 14.68
C LEU A 130 -6.47 -9.01 14.86
N LEU A 131 -5.74 -9.26 13.78
CA LEU A 131 -4.42 -9.86 13.82
C LEU A 131 -3.34 -8.81 14.14
N ALA A 132 -2.31 -9.24 14.85
CA ALA A 132 -1.11 -8.42 15.03
C ALA A 132 -0.45 -8.30 13.67
N LYS A 133 -0.09 -7.07 13.29
CA LYS A 133 0.58 -6.79 12.04
C LYS A 133 2.02 -6.38 12.34
N ARG A 134 2.95 -6.93 11.57
CA ARG A 134 4.37 -6.62 11.69
C ARG A 134 4.87 -6.22 10.32
N TYR A 135 5.23 -4.96 10.18
CA TYR A 135 5.75 -4.44 8.93
C TYR A 135 7.23 -4.13 9.08
N GLU A 136 7.95 -4.17 7.97
CA GLU A 136 9.30 -3.64 7.87
C GLU A 136 9.35 -2.61 6.76
N LEU A 137 10.09 -1.52 7.00
CA LEU A 137 10.55 -0.60 5.98
C LEU A 137 11.92 -1.07 5.53
N VAL A 138 12.06 -1.29 4.23
CA VAL A 138 13.35 -1.61 3.61
C VAL A 138 13.65 -0.61 2.49
N ASP A 139 14.93 -0.37 2.26
CA ASP A 139 15.37 0.41 1.10
C ASP A 139 15.24 -0.39 -0.22
N HIS A 140 15.67 0.22 -1.31
CA HIS A 140 15.65 -0.38 -2.64
C HIS A 140 16.58 -1.60 -2.82
N GLU A 141 17.61 -1.72 -1.99
CA GLU A 141 18.56 -2.85 -1.97
C GLU A 141 18.05 -3.98 -1.05
N GLY A 142 17.03 -3.69 -0.23
CA GLY A 142 16.42 -4.62 0.72
C GLY A 142 17.01 -4.53 2.12
N HIS A 143 17.84 -3.52 2.40
CA HIS A 143 18.34 -3.26 3.75
C HIS A 143 17.21 -2.77 4.64
N LEU A 144 17.15 -3.32 5.84
CA LEU A 144 16.17 -2.94 6.84
C LEU A 144 16.47 -1.53 7.37
N LEU A 145 15.46 -0.66 7.35
CA LEU A 145 15.53 0.69 7.90
C LEU A 145 14.72 0.82 9.19
N ALA A 146 13.57 0.14 9.27
CA ALA A 146 12.71 0.20 10.46
C ALA A 146 11.75 -0.99 10.55
N LYS A 147 11.26 -1.26 11.76
CA LYS A 147 10.20 -2.25 12.03
C LYS A 147 9.00 -1.57 12.68
N TYR A 148 7.82 -1.97 12.27
CA TYR A 148 6.56 -1.49 12.81
C TYR A 148 5.77 -2.65 13.40
N HIS A 149 5.41 -2.54 14.67
CA HIS A 149 4.62 -3.55 15.36
C HIS A 149 3.29 -2.99 15.82
N ILE A 150 2.22 -3.44 15.17
CA ILE A 150 0.84 -3.09 15.53
C ILE A 150 0.29 -4.19 16.43
N LYS A 151 -0.10 -3.82 17.65
CA LYS A 151 -0.69 -4.78 18.61
C LYS A 151 -2.06 -5.26 18.14
N ARG A 152 -2.46 -6.46 18.59
CA ARG A 152 -3.80 -7.01 18.37
C ARG A 152 -4.85 -6.13 19.06
N GLY A 153 -5.96 -5.86 18.38
CA GLY A 153 -7.15 -5.25 18.97
C GLY A 153 -7.79 -4.18 18.10
N LEU A 154 -8.82 -3.53 18.66
CA LEU A 154 -9.55 -2.42 18.04
C LEU A 154 -8.81 -1.07 18.15
N PHE A 155 -7.87 -0.96 19.10
CA PHE A 155 -7.03 0.22 19.29
C PHE A 155 -5.68 0.00 18.59
N ASN A 156 -5.41 0.80 17.57
CA ASN A 156 -4.16 0.71 16.82
C ASN A 156 -3.06 1.44 17.60
N LYS A 157 -2.41 0.71 18.52
CA LYS A 157 -1.12 1.10 19.07
C LYS A 157 -0.02 0.45 18.23
N MET A 158 0.79 1.29 17.61
CA MET A 158 1.95 0.88 16.83
C MET A 158 3.24 1.30 17.55
N THR A 159 4.16 0.37 17.72
CA THR A 159 5.53 0.65 18.14
C THR A 159 6.42 0.71 16.91
N ILE A 160 7.27 1.73 16.83
CA ILE A 160 8.18 1.99 15.73
C ILE A 160 9.60 1.78 16.25
N MET A 161 10.33 0.90 15.59
CA MET A 161 11.69 0.53 15.94
C MET A 161 12.62 0.81 14.78
N ASP A 162 13.87 1.15 15.09
CA ASP A 162 14.96 1.21 14.11
C ASP A 162 15.37 -0.20 13.62
N ASP A 163 16.43 -0.26 12.83
CA ASP A 163 17.02 -1.49 12.29
C ASP A 163 17.60 -2.40 13.39
N GLN A 164 18.13 -1.82 14.47
CA GLN A 164 18.68 -2.51 15.64
C GLN A 164 17.63 -2.97 16.66
N GLY A 165 16.39 -2.49 16.54
CA GLY A 165 15.28 -2.78 17.45
C GLY A 165 15.10 -1.78 18.60
N GLY A 166 15.86 -0.66 18.60
CA GLY A 166 15.63 0.48 19.47
C GLY A 166 14.30 1.16 19.15
N ILE A 167 13.56 1.62 20.17
CA ILE A 167 12.27 2.30 19.96
C ILE A 167 12.55 3.75 19.61
N ILE A 168 12.18 4.16 18.40
CA ILE A 168 12.35 5.56 17.94
C ILE A 168 11.04 6.35 18.01
N GLY A 169 9.91 5.68 18.26
CA GLY A 169 8.64 6.34 18.45
C GLY A 169 7.47 5.36 18.61
N SER A 170 6.30 5.92 18.87
CA SER A 170 5.07 5.15 18.89
C SER A 170 3.89 5.96 18.36
N TYR A 171 2.88 5.26 17.86
CA TYR A 171 1.65 5.86 17.37
C TYR A 171 0.47 5.24 18.11
N GLN A 172 -0.46 6.08 18.54
CA GLN A 172 -1.71 5.67 19.16
C GLN A 172 -2.86 6.42 18.50
N GLU A 173 -3.89 5.70 18.05
CA GLU A 173 -5.13 6.32 17.57
C GLU A 173 -6.36 5.82 18.32
N ASN A 174 -7.32 6.73 18.40
CA ASN A 174 -8.72 6.41 18.63
C ASN A 174 -9.49 6.62 17.32
N ARG A 175 -9.87 5.51 16.69
CA ARG A 175 -10.56 5.54 15.41
C ARG A 175 -12.06 5.54 15.62
N SER A 176 -12.72 6.58 15.12
CA SER A 176 -14.18 6.63 14.97
C SER A 176 -14.57 6.43 13.50
N PHE A 177 -15.85 6.13 13.22
CA PHE A 177 -16.34 6.02 11.84
C PHE A 177 -16.17 7.30 11.01
N VAL A 178 -16.05 8.47 11.67
CA VAL A 178 -16.06 9.79 11.03
C VAL A 178 -14.67 10.44 11.02
N LYS A 179 -13.84 10.15 12.03
CA LYS A 179 -12.53 10.78 12.23
C LYS A 179 -11.51 9.81 12.81
N ILE A 180 -10.26 9.98 12.40
CA ILE A 180 -9.10 9.37 13.01
C ILE A 180 -8.40 10.47 13.83
N ASN A 181 -8.41 10.31 15.14
CA ASN A 181 -7.65 11.16 16.05
C ASN A 181 -6.53 10.31 16.63
N GLY A 182 -5.29 10.74 16.44
CA GLY A 182 -4.13 10.03 16.94
C GLY A 182 -3.03 10.96 17.39
N MET A 183 -2.04 10.38 18.01
CA MET A 183 -0.84 11.07 18.45
C MET A 183 0.36 10.20 18.17
N ILE A 184 1.38 10.79 17.57
CA ILE A 184 2.72 10.23 17.48
C ILE A 184 3.51 10.73 18.69
N TYR A 185 4.21 9.80 19.33
CA TYR A 185 5.06 10.03 20.47
C TYR A 185 6.52 9.74 20.10
N ASN A 186 7.44 10.51 20.67
CA ASN A 186 8.88 10.27 20.60
C ASN A 186 9.30 9.02 21.39
N GLU A 187 10.58 8.66 21.30
CA GLU A 187 11.20 7.57 22.07
C GLU A 187 10.93 7.65 23.58
N ASP A 188 11.01 8.86 24.14
CA ASP A 188 10.79 9.13 25.57
C ASP A 188 9.31 9.13 25.98
N GLY A 189 8.40 8.93 25.03
CA GLY A 189 6.95 8.95 25.25
C GLY A 189 6.34 10.35 25.30
N THR A 190 7.09 11.40 24.95
CA THR A 190 6.54 12.75 24.79
C THR A 190 5.68 12.85 23.53
N GLU A 191 4.55 13.55 23.63
CA GLU A 191 3.67 13.80 22.49
C GLU A 191 4.34 14.74 21.48
N TRP A 192 4.38 14.36 20.21
CA TRP A 192 5.16 15.07 19.20
C TRP A 192 4.35 15.56 18.00
N MET A 193 3.61 14.67 17.32
CA MET A 193 2.83 15.03 16.14
C MET A 193 1.37 14.59 16.30
N PRO A 194 0.43 15.53 16.55
CA PRO A 194 -0.99 15.23 16.54
C PRO A 194 -1.43 14.82 15.12
N ILE A 195 -2.31 13.84 15.04
CA ILE A 195 -2.92 13.39 13.79
C ILE A 195 -4.42 13.61 13.89
N GLU A 196 -4.95 14.43 12.99
CA GLU A 196 -6.38 14.63 12.81
C GLU A 196 -6.71 14.45 11.34
N THR A 197 -7.36 13.34 11.00
CA THR A 197 -7.80 13.10 9.62
C THR A 197 -9.28 12.73 9.55
N PRO A 198 -9.97 13.08 8.46
CA PRO A 198 -11.28 12.51 8.16
C PRO A 198 -11.20 10.97 8.11
N GLY A 199 -12.31 10.28 8.38
CA GLY A 199 -12.37 8.81 8.33
C GLY A 199 -12.02 8.21 6.96
N SER A 200 -12.15 9.00 5.89
CA SER A 200 -11.63 8.70 4.55
C SER A 200 -10.34 9.47 4.29
N VAL A 201 -9.22 8.77 4.27
CA VAL A 201 -7.86 9.34 4.14
C VAL A 201 -7.50 9.58 2.67
N ASN A 202 -8.15 10.54 2.00
CA ASN A 202 -7.78 10.93 0.63
C ASN A 202 -6.76 12.07 0.62
N SER A 203 -6.69 12.83 1.72
CA SER A 203 -5.65 13.79 2.02
C SER A 203 -5.44 13.85 3.53
N PHE A 204 -4.22 14.14 3.96
CA PHE A 204 -3.92 14.51 5.34
C PHE A 204 -2.65 15.35 5.40
N GLU A 205 -2.47 16.07 6.49
CA GLU A 205 -1.20 16.74 6.82
C GLU A 205 -0.80 16.33 8.23
N ILE A 206 0.50 16.18 8.44
CA ILE A 206 1.07 15.95 9.76
C ILE A 206 2.04 17.10 10.04
N ALA A 207 1.86 17.71 11.20
CA ALA A 207 2.72 18.75 11.71
C ALA A 207 3.13 18.41 13.15
N THR A 208 4.24 19.00 13.61
CA THR A 208 4.62 18.95 15.01
C THR A 208 3.63 19.75 15.86
N LYS A 209 3.67 19.58 17.18
CA LYS A 209 2.90 20.40 18.13
C LYS A 209 3.20 21.90 18.01
N GLU A 210 4.41 22.23 17.61
CA GLU A 210 4.88 23.59 17.38
C GLU A 210 4.35 24.18 16.05
N GLY A 211 3.63 23.38 15.25
CA GLY A 211 3.05 23.78 13.98
C GLY A 211 3.99 23.63 12.78
N GLU A 212 5.15 23.01 12.95
CA GLU A 212 6.05 22.73 11.84
C GLU A 212 5.49 21.61 10.97
N LYS A 213 5.19 21.92 9.71
CA LYS A 213 4.67 20.93 8.77
C LYS A 213 5.76 19.92 8.43
N ILE A 214 5.47 18.63 8.64
CA ILE A 214 6.39 17.52 8.33
C ILE A 214 6.07 16.91 6.98
N VAL A 215 4.80 16.59 6.73
CA VAL A 215 4.37 15.92 5.50
C VAL A 215 2.92 16.25 5.15
N SER A 216 2.62 16.25 3.85
CA SER A 216 1.25 16.17 3.33
C SER A 216 1.08 14.94 2.45
N TYR A 217 -0.07 14.30 2.58
CA TYR A 217 -0.54 13.22 1.73
C TYR A 217 -1.70 13.72 0.87
N GLN A 218 -1.71 13.35 -0.41
CA GLN A 218 -2.82 13.65 -1.30
C GLN A 218 -3.02 12.58 -2.38
N GLU A 219 -4.28 12.43 -2.79
CA GLU A 219 -4.69 11.64 -3.95
C GLU A 219 -5.37 12.54 -5.00
N GLY A 220 -5.22 12.17 -6.27
CA GLY A 220 -5.95 12.77 -7.39
C GLY A 220 -5.33 14.04 -7.99
N TRP A 221 -4.48 14.75 -7.25
CA TRP A 221 -3.73 15.90 -7.76
C TRP A 221 -2.25 15.52 -7.92
N MET A 222 -1.83 15.32 -9.17
CA MET A 222 -0.46 14.93 -9.51
C MET A 222 0.08 15.83 -10.64
N PRO A 223 1.35 16.29 -10.55
CA PRO A 223 2.02 16.98 -11.64
C PRO A 223 1.95 16.20 -12.97
N LEU A 224 1.69 16.90 -14.07
CA LEU A 224 1.52 16.31 -15.40
C LEU A 224 2.72 15.46 -15.83
N GLU A 225 3.93 15.88 -15.47
CA GLU A 225 5.17 15.15 -15.77
C GLU A 225 5.19 13.76 -15.12
N TRP A 226 4.69 13.65 -13.89
CA TRP A 226 4.63 12.38 -13.18
C TRP A 226 3.51 11.51 -13.73
N GLY A 227 2.43 12.11 -14.25
CA GLY A 227 1.33 11.42 -14.92
C GLY A 227 1.72 10.59 -16.14
N LYS A 228 2.87 10.90 -16.77
CA LYS A 228 3.45 10.06 -17.83
C LYS A 228 3.95 8.71 -17.29
N ARG A 229 4.36 8.67 -16.02
CA ARG A 229 4.94 7.48 -15.36
C ARG A 229 3.95 6.78 -14.44
N PHE A 230 3.10 7.53 -13.75
CA PHE A 230 2.20 7.06 -12.71
C PHE A 230 0.72 7.21 -13.09
N LYS A 231 -0.16 6.47 -12.41
CA LYS A 231 -1.61 6.63 -12.58
C LYS A 231 -2.05 7.97 -11.97
N THR A 232 -3.01 8.67 -12.57
CA THR A 232 -3.46 10.01 -12.15
C THR A 232 -3.81 10.12 -10.66
N ASN A 233 -4.32 9.05 -10.05
CA ASN A 233 -4.70 8.99 -8.64
C ASN A 233 -3.68 8.26 -7.76
N THR A 234 -2.41 8.18 -8.20
CA THR A 234 -1.35 7.60 -7.37
C THR A 234 -1.17 8.51 -6.15
N PRO A 235 -1.26 7.98 -4.91
CA PRO A 235 -1.05 8.79 -3.73
C PRO A 235 0.38 9.34 -3.65
N ILE A 236 0.49 10.59 -3.20
CA ILE A 236 1.75 11.30 -3.06
C ILE A 236 1.92 11.71 -1.59
N LEU A 237 3.06 11.37 -1.01
CA LEU A 237 3.58 12.01 0.20
C LEU A 237 4.57 13.09 -0.22
N SER A 238 4.37 14.29 0.29
CA SER A 238 5.26 15.44 0.09
C SER A 238 5.77 15.88 1.46
N PHE A 239 7.02 15.54 1.76
CA PHE A 239 7.74 16.01 2.94
C PHE A 239 8.16 17.47 2.76
N SER A 240 8.15 18.23 3.84
CA SER A 240 8.78 19.55 3.85
C SER A 240 10.29 19.44 3.62
N SER A 241 10.90 20.51 3.13
CA SER A 241 12.34 20.57 2.94
C SER A 241 13.07 20.42 4.28
N ASN A 242 14.19 19.69 4.29
CA ASN A 242 15.05 19.45 5.46
C ASN A 242 14.40 18.66 6.62
N VAL A 243 13.34 17.87 6.37
CA VAL A 243 12.84 16.93 7.37
C VAL A 243 13.86 15.82 7.62
N ASP A 244 14.21 15.61 8.89
CA ASP A 244 15.10 14.55 9.36
C ASP A 244 14.57 13.14 9.04
N GLU A 245 15.45 12.14 9.07
CA GLU A 245 15.11 10.77 8.68
C GLU A 245 14.07 10.12 9.60
N ILE A 246 14.18 10.32 10.92
CA ILE A 246 13.28 9.74 11.93
C ILE A 246 11.81 10.11 11.68
N PRO A 247 11.44 11.40 11.51
CA PRO A 247 10.07 11.77 11.14
C PRO A 247 9.60 11.06 9.86
N LYS A 248 10.45 10.92 8.82
CA LYS A 248 10.07 10.22 7.59
C LYS A 248 9.77 8.74 7.84
N ILE A 249 10.64 8.05 8.59
CA ILE A 249 10.44 6.65 8.99
C ILE A 249 9.11 6.46 9.71
N ILE A 250 8.79 7.36 10.62
CA ILE A 250 7.57 7.31 11.42
C ILE A 250 6.33 7.52 10.54
N VAL A 251 6.39 8.48 9.61
CA VAL A 251 5.32 8.73 8.63
C VAL A 251 5.06 7.49 7.77
N PHE A 252 6.09 6.78 7.31
CA PHE A 252 5.90 5.53 6.56
C PHE A 252 5.19 4.45 7.40
N GLY A 253 5.51 4.37 8.70
CA GLY A 253 4.81 3.51 9.64
C GLY A 253 3.33 3.88 9.79
N PHE A 254 3.04 5.19 9.92
CA PHE A 254 1.67 5.69 9.96
C PHE A 254 0.90 5.34 8.67
N CYS A 255 1.51 5.51 7.49
CA CYS A 255 0.92 5.08 6.22
C CYS A 255 0.66 3.57 6.20
N ALA A 256 1.55 2.75 6.76
CA ALA A 256 1.34 1.31 6.86
C ALA A 256 0.18 0.93 7.80
N ALA A 257 0.00 1.67 8.90
CA ALA A 257 -1.10 1.47 9.82
C ALA A 257 -2.45 1.87 9.19
N THR A 258 -2.50 2.98 8.46
CA THR A 258 -3.74 3.56 7.92
C THR A 258 -4.15 3.02 6.56
N LEU A 259 -3.19 2.72 5.68
CA LEU A 259 -3.44 2.32 4.29
C LEU A 259 -3.47 0.79 4.09
N ASN A 260 -3.21 -0.02 5.12
CA ASN A 260 -3.16 -1.49 5.00
C ASN A 260 -4.47 -2.17 4.56
N HIS A 261 -5.60 -1.45 4.59
CA HIS A 261 -6.89 -1.95 4.12
C HIS A 261 -7.28 -1.42 2.72
N ARG A 262 -6.44 -0.59 2.09
CA ARG A 262 -6.71 -0.05 0.74
C ARG A 262 -6.30 -0.99 -0.40
N SER A 263 -5.44 -1.99 -0.17
CA SER A 263 -4.97 -2.89 -1.24
C SER A 263 -5.80 -4.15 -1.45
N ASN A 264 -6.92 -4.33 -0.74
CA ASN A 264 -7.76 -5.53 -0.81
C ASN A 264 -9.17 -5.21 -1.30
#